data_AF-A0A5U5DU39-F1
#
_entry.id   AF-A0A5U5DU39-F1
#
_cell.length_a   1.000
_cell.length_b   1.000
_cell.length_c   1.000
_cell.angle_alpha   90.00
_cell.angle_beta   90.00
_cell.angle_gamma   90.00
#
_symmetry.space_group_name_H-M   'P 1'
#
loop_
_entity.id
_entity.type
_entity.pdbx_description
1 polymer ?
#
loop_
_entity_poly.entity_id
_entity_poly.type
_entity_poly.pdbx_seq_one_letter_code
_entity_poly.pdbx_strand_id
1 'polypeptide(L)' 'MQDEFYMARALKLAQRGRFTTHPNPNVGCVIVNNGDIVGEGYHHRAGEPHAEVHALRMAGAKAKGATAYVTLEPCSH' A
#
# COMPACT_ATOMS: atom_id res chain seq x y z
N MET A 1 -1.85 -1.32 -18.74
CA MET A 1 -2.65 -0.10 -18.59
C MET A 1 -3.41 0.00 -17.26
N GLN A 2 -4.19 -1.01 -16.81
CA GLN A 2 -4.83 -0.92 -15.48
C GLN A 2 -3.84 -1.10 -14.31
N ASP A 3 -2.90 -2.03 -14.40
CA ASP A 3 -1.90 -2.25 -13.34
C ASP A 3 -1.04 -1.03 -13.06
N GLU A 4 -0.58 -0.35 -14.12
CA GLU A 4 0.21 0.87 -14.03
C GLU A 4 -0.56 2.00 -13.35
N PHE A 5 -1.88 2.08 -13.56
CA PHE A 5 -2.74 3.05 -12.90
C PHE A 5 -2.80 2.82 -11.37
N TYR A 6 -3.01 1.58 -10.94
CA TYR A 6 -3.04 1.25 -9.52
C TYR A 6 -1.66 1.38 -8.86
N MET A 7 -0.59 0.99 -9.56
CA MET A 7 0.78 1.20 -9.09
C MET A 7 1.13 2.69 -8.98
N ALA A 8 0.72 3.52 -9.94
CA ALA A 8 0.88 4.97 -9.86
C ALA A 8 0.13 5.57 -8.66
N ARG A 9 -1.03 5.01 -8.29
CA ARG A 9 -1.72 5.39 -7.06
C ARG A 9 -0.94 4.98 -5.80
N ALA A 10 -0.38 3.77 -5.76
CA ALA A 10 0.48 3.32 -4.67
C ALA A 10 1.72 4.23 -4.51
N LEU A 11 2.36 4.64 -5.61
CA LEU A 11 3.47 5.60 -5.59
C LEU A 11 3.06 6.97 -5.03
N LYS A 12 1.87 7.48 -5.38
CA LYS A 12 1.33 8.72 -4.79
C LYS A 12 1.09 8.60 -3.29
N LEU A 13 0.67 7.42 -2.81
CA LEU A 13 0.52 7.14 -1.37
C LEU A 13 1.89 7.12 -0.68
N ALA A 14 2.89 6.44 -1.26
CA ALA A 14 4.26 6.38 -0.72
C ALA A 14 4.87 7.77 -0.49
N GLN A 15 4.60 8.74 -1.39
CA GLN A 15 5.08 10.11 -1.26
C GLN A 15 4.62 10.82 0.03
N ARG A 16 3.52 10.39 0.64
CA ARG A 16 3.01 10.98 1.90
C ARG A 16 3.91 10.70 3.11
N GLY A 17 4.70 9.62 3.06
CA GLY A 17 5.65 9.26 4.12
C GLY A 17 7.03 9.91 4.00
N ARG A 18 7.27 10.69 2.94
CA ARG A 18 8.62 11.16 2.52
C ARG A 18 9.45 11.79 3.64
N PHE A 19 8.82 12.43 4.61
CA PHE A 19 9.50 13.18 5.68
C PHE A 19 9.35 12.56 7.07
N THR A 20 8.75 11.38 7.18
CA THR A 20 8.39 10.77 8.48
C THR A 20 8.85 9.33 8.64
N THR A 21 9.22 8.65 7.56
CA THR A 21 9.55 7.21 7.55
C THR A 21 11.01 6.89 7.84
N HIS A 22 11.95 7.83 7.68
CA HIS A 22 13.38 7.55 7.88
C HIS A 22 13.65 6.92 9.27
N PRO A 23 14.43 5.82 9.37
CA PRO A 23 15.27 5.18 8.34
C PRO A 23 14.56 4.21 7.38
N ASN A 24 13.27 3.93 7.57
CA ASN A 24 12.51 3.00 6.76
C ASN A 24 12.17 3.57 5.37
N PRO A 25 11.90 2.72 4.36
CA PRO A 25 11.51 3.16 3.03
C PRO A 25 10.11 3.80 3.00
N ASN A 26 9.91 4.66 2.00
CA ASN A 26 8.58 5.17 1.65
C ASN A 26 7.84 4.11 0.82
N VAL A 27 6.85 3.46 1.43
CA VAL A 27 6.06 2.41 0.76
C VAL A 27 4.61 2.82 0.71
N GLY A 28 3.96 2.55 -0.43
CA GLY A 28 2.53 2.66 -0.62
C GLY A 28 1.95 1.34 -1.09
N CYS A 29 0.69 1.08 -0.72
CA CYS A 29 -0.03 -0.13 -1.08
C CYS A 29 -1.49 0.21 -1.43
N VAL A 30 -2.00 -0.43 -2.49
CA VAL A 30 -3.40 -0.38 -2.91
C VAL A 30 -3.91 -1.80 -3.07
N ILE A 31 -5.12 -2.08 -2.58
CA ILE A 31 -5.82 -3.35 -2.78
C ILE A 31 -7.01 -3.10 -3.70
N VAL A 32 -7.07 -3.88 -4.78
CA VAL A 32 -8.09 -3.78 -5.83
C VAL A 32 -8.87 -5.08 -5.90
N ASN A 33 -10.20 -4.99 -5.85
CA ASN A 33 -11.09 -6.12 -6.04
C ASN A 33 -12.13 -5.78 -7.10
N ASN A 34 -12.23 -6.60 -8.16
CA ASN A 34 -13.13 -6.39 -9.29
C ASN A 34 -13.03 -4.99 -9.94
N GLY A 35 -11.82 -4.43 -10.01
CA GLY A 35 -11.55 -3.10 -10.57
C GLY A 35 -11.71 -1.94 -9.60
N ASP A 36 -12.28 -2.18 -8.41
CA ASP A 36 -12.47 -1.15 -7.38
C ASP A 36 -11.32 -1.15 -6.37
N ILE A 37 -10.83 0.05 -6.03
CA ILE A 37 -9.92 0.21 -4.89
C ILE A 37 -10.72 0.00 -3.60
N VAL A 38 -10.41 -1.08 -2.90
CA VAL A 38 -11.06 -1.45 -1.64
C VAL A 38 -10.21 -1.14 -0.42
N GLY A 39 -8.91 -0.89 -0.59
CA GLY A 39 -8.01 -0.52 0.48
C GLY A 39 -6.81 0.29 0.01
N GLU A 40 -6.38 1.25 0.82
CA GLU A 40 -5.22 2.09 0.58
C GLU A 40 -4.39 2.22 1.86
N GLY A 41 -3.07 2.25 1.70
CA GLY A 41 -2.14 2.43 2.82
C GLY A 41 -0.81 3.00 2.37
N TYR A 42 -0.12 3.64 3.31
CA TYR A 42 1.29 4.00 3.19
C TYR A 42 1.97 3.83 4.53
N HIS A 43 3.29 3.69 4.52
CA HIS A 43 4.05 3.64 5.76
C HIS A 43 4.15 5.06 6.35
N HIS A 44 3.56 5.26 7.52
CA HIS A 44 3.45 6.58 8.13
C HIS A 44 4.76 7.02 8.81
N ARG A 45 5.40 6.12 9.56
CA ARG A 45 6.60 6.43 10.36
C ARG A 45 7.36 5.16 10.72
N ALA A 46 8.69 5.26 10.90
CA ALA A 46 9.50 4.16 11.39
C ALA A 46 8.95 3.56 12.72
N GLY A 47 8.84 2.24 12.78
CA GLY A 47 8.30 1.50 13.92
C GLY A 47 6.77 1.35 13.93
N GLU A 48 6.06 2.03 13.04
CA GLU A 48 4.62 1.86 12.83
C GLU A 48 4.33 0.80 11.76
N PRO A 49 3.07 0.34 11.60
CA PRO A 49 2.73 -0.66 10.59
C PRO A 49 3.14 -0.26 9.16
N HIS A 50 3.45 -1.26 8.35
CA HIS A 50 3.76 -1.07 6.93
C HIS A 50 2.50 -0.74 6.11
N ALA A 51 2.71 -0.28 4.87
CA ALA A 51 1.64 0.16 3.98
C ALA A 51 0.57 -0.92 3.75
N GLU A 52 0.99 -2.17 3.60
CA GLU A 52 0.17 -3.34 3.36
C GLU A 52 -0.80 -3.58 4.54
N VAL A 53 -0.34 -3.36 5.78
CA VAL A 53 -1.18 -3.51 6.97
C VAL A 53 -2.31 -2.49 6.97
N HIS A 54 -2.03 -1.23 6.63
CA HIS A 54 -3.05 -0.19 6.52
C HIS A 54 -4.03 -0.49 5.39
N ALA A 55 -3.54 -0.89 4.21
CA ALA A 55 -4.38 -1.23 3.07
C ALA A 55 -5.28 -2.46 3.35
N LEU A 56 -4.74 -3.51 3.97
CA LEU A 56 -5.51 -4.71 4.36
C LEU A 56 -6.57 -4.40 5.42
N ARG A 57 -6.24 -3.59 6.43
CA ARG A 57 -7.22 -3.15 7.45
C ARG A 57 -8.37 -2.38 6.82
N MET A 58 -8.08 -1.49 5.87
CA MET A 58 -9.12 -0.75 5.14
C MET A 58 -9.96 -1.67 4.25
N ALA A 59 -9.34 -2.61 3.54
CA ALA A 59 -10.05 -3.55 2.66
C ALA A 59 -10.92 -4.55 3.42
N GLY A 60 -10.50 -4.96 4.62
CA GLY A 60 -11.21 -5.93 5.44
C GLY A 60 -11.51 -7.21 4.65
N ALA A 61 -12.77 -7.68 4.71
CA ALA A 61 -13.21 -8.88 4.00
C ALA A 61 -13.06 -8.80 2.47
N LYS A 62 -13.05 -7.58 1.89
CA LYS A 62 -12.90 -7.38 0.44
C LYS A 62 -11.49 -7.68 -0.06
N ALA A 63 -10.51 -7.88 0.82
CA ALA A 63 -9.15 -8.26 0.44
C ALA A 63 -9.06 -9.70 -0.13
N LYS A 64 -10.02 -10.58 0.19
CA LYS A 64 -9.98 -11.97 -0.26
C LYS A 64 -10.22 -12.05 -1.77
N GLY A 65 -9.25 -12.62 -2.49
CA GLY A 65 -9.28 -12.73 -3.96
C GLY A 65 -8.93 -11.42 -4.68
N ALA A 66 -8.51 -10.39 -3.95
CA ALA A 66 -8.08 -9.12 -4.51
C ALA A 66 -6.62 -9.16 -4.99
N THR A 67 -6.23 -8.16 -5.77
CA THR A 67 -4.84 -7.90 -6.16
C THR A 67 -4.26 -6.78 -5.30
N ALA A 68 -3.05 -6.97 -4.78
CA ALA A 68 -2.31 -5.94 -4.07
C ALA A 68 -1.21 -5.34 -4.97
N TYR A 69 -1.19 -4.02 -5.05
CA TYR A 69 -0.13 -3.25 -5.73
C TYR A 69 0.70 -2.58 -4.65
N VAL A 70 1.95 -3.01 -4.50
CA VAL A 70 2.89 -2.51 -3.49
C VAL A 70 4.16 -2.00 -4.15
N THR A 71 4.66 -0.84 -3.70
CA THR A 71 5.79 -0.16 -4.35
C THR A 71 7.16 -0.75 -4.03
N LEU A 72 7.22 -1.71 -3.10
CA LEU A 72 8.42 -2.44 -2.69
C LEU A 72 8.01 -3.87 -2.32
N GLU A 73 8.92 -4.83 -2.45
CA GLU A 73 8.67 -6.22 -2.04
C GLU A 73 8.23 -6.30 -0.56
N PRO A 74 7.14 -7.03 -0.22
CA PRO A 74 6.72 -7.23 1.16
C PRO A 74 7.80 -7.89 2.02
N CYS A 75 7.94 -7.45 3.27
CA CYS A 75 8.95 -7.98 4.20
C CYS A 75 8.69 -9.44 4.59
N SER A 76 9.75 -10.19 4.91
CA SER A 76 9.70 -11.65 5.18
C SER A 76 10.45 -12.10 6.44
N HIS A 77 10.91 -11.16 7.26
CA HIS A 77 11.61 -11.40 8.54
C HIS A 77 10.66 -11.50 9.73
#